data_AF-A0A1B1AI87-F1
#
_entry.id   AF-A0A1B1AI87-F1
#
_cell.length_a   1.000
_cell.length_b   1.000
_cell.length_c   1.000
_cell.angle_alpha   90.00
_cell.angle_beta   90.00
_cell.angle_gamma   90.00
#
_symmetry.space_group_name_H-M   'P 1'
#
loop_
_entity.id
_entity.type
_entity.pdbx_description
1 polymer ?
#
loop_
_entity_poly.entity_id
_entity_poly.type
_entity_poly.pdbx_seq_one_letter_code
_entity_poly.pdbx_strand_id
1 'polypeptide(L)'
;MVQPAATHAFDAFDALPDPVAILAADGALLRANPVFRATFRHWIGPQRPPWGRTQPSEFKNGERRFDAPAPDGRQFEWVERRLPDGASLVIARDITRHVRAAEDALRAKTTLFATLTHELRTPLNGILGMAGLLELGKLEPNAKSYVGAIKQSGELLLELITEILDYSRLEAGHVELELSPFDPEATMQSVAELLSPRARDKGLEIAVSVRADAPARVVGDDGRLRQILFNLAGNAVKFTEAGGVVIEMAPRPNGRVRFNVRDTGPGVAPEKQALIFEEFTQADAGVARRHGGAGLGLAIVKKLALAMGGEVGLVSRPGFGASFWVELPLASAANEEAAPSLAGVRICVVSPSLLLTQTMRAVVISLGAVPVERGDYADVVLLDWHDAVDGEEIDALRRNSRAVIALAPQEQRQIIDACRAAGVEHYTLKPVRRGSLVERVRAALGDEPAQATPKASASTPAQQPLLGMSVLLAEDNPINALLARTLLTRAGCTVTTVQDGEEAVVAASAGGFDLILLDIRMPRLDGFETAVRIRAGGGPSAAAPIIALTADAGEEERAHAAKAGMDDFITKPIDANRLLQVAARFTERPNPATFAGE
;
A
#
# COMPACT_ATOMS: atom_id res chain seq x y z
N MET A 1 -13.07 -57.57 49.25
CA MET A 1 -11.68 -57.71 48.76
C MET A 1 -11.57 -56.91 47.47
N VAL A 2 -11.05 -55.69 47.53
CA VAL A 2 -10.74 -54.90 46.33
C VAL A 2 -9.49 -55.54 45.70
N GLN A 3 -9.57 -55.93 44.43
CA GLN A 3 -8.50 -56.65 43.74
C GLN A 3 -7.20 -55.80 43.69
N PRO A 4 -6.03 -56.39 43.94
CA PRO A 4 -4.74 -55.68 43.93
C PRO A 4 -4.42 -55.00 42.58
N ALA A 5 -4.99 -55.48 41.48
CA ALA A 5 -4.84 -54.87 40.16
C ALA A 5 -5.45 -53.46 40.04
N ALA A 6 -6.56 -53.17 40.75
CA ALA A 6 -7.20 -51.86 40.72
C ALA A 6 -6.38 -50.82 41.50
N THR A 7 -5.79 -51.21 42.63
CA THR A 7 -4.91 -50.34 43.44
C THR A 7 -3.67 -49.93 42.65
N HIS A 8 -3.02 -50.89 41.96
CA HIS A 8 -1.86 -50.59 41.10
C HIS A 8 -2.19 -49.67 39.91
N ALA A 9 -3.39 -49.78 39.32
CA ALA A 9 -3.81 -48.90 38.23
C ALA A 9 -4.07 -47.46 38.70
N PHE A 10 -4.58 -47.29 39.92
CA PHE A 10 -4.78 -45.96 40.50
C PHE A 10 -3.46 -45.30 40.92
N ASP A 11 -2.52 -46.06 41.48
CA ASP A 11 -1.18 -45.57 41.78
C ASP A 11 -0.45 -45.15 40.50
N ALA A 12 -0.61 -45.91 39.41
CA ALA A 12 -0.06 -45.56 38.11
C ALA A 12 -0.69 -44.26 37.53
N PHE A 13 -2.01 -44.08 37.68
CA PHE A 13 -2.71 -42.86 37.25
C PHE A 13 -2.26 -41.62 38.03
N ASP A 14 -2.11 -41.76 39.35
CA ASP A 14 -1.69 -40.65 40.21
C ASP A 14 -0.20 -40.31 40.06
N ALA A 15 0.61 -41.25 39.56
CA ALA A 15 2.04 -41.06 39.25
C ALA A 15 2.32 -40.48 37.85
N LEU A 16 1.31 -40.29 37.00
CA LEU A 16 1.50 -39.70 35.67
C LEU A 16 2.04 -38.26 35.77
N PRO A 17 3.07 -37.90 34.97
CA PRO A 17 3.71 -36.59 35.04
C PRO A 17 2.85 -35.46 34.45
N ASP A 18 2.00 -35.78 33.48
CA ASP A 18 1.10 -34.81 32.86
C ASP A 18 -0.20 -34.66 33.67
N PRO A 19 -0.85 -33.49 33.64
CA PRO A 19 -2.23 -33.33 34.10
C PRO A 19 -3.18 -34.31 33.42
N VAL A 20 -3.79 -35.22 34.19
CA VAL A 20 -4.79 -36.18 33.68
C VAL A 20 -6.06 -36.17 34.53
N ALA A 21 -7.21 -36.19 33.86
CA ALA A 21 -8.53 -36.30 34.48
C ALA A 21 -9.45 -37.28 33.73
N ILE A 22 -10.39 -37.85 34.46
CA ILE A 22 -11.50 -38.65 33.94
C ILE A 22 -12.78 -37.86 34.16
N LEU A 23 -13.54 -37.64 33.09
CA LEU A 23 -14.82 -36.95 33.08
C LEU A 23 -15.95 -37.94 32.85
N ALA A 24 -17.08 -37.73 33.51
CA ALA A 24 -18.32 -38.44 33.21
C ALA A 24 -18.90 -37.99 31.86
N ALA A 25 -19.90 -38.72 31.35
CA ALA A 25 -20.56 -38.40 30.09
C ALA A 25 -21.22 -37.01 30.07
N ASP A 26 -21.57 -36.47 31.24
CA ASP A 26 -22.12 -35.12 31.46
C ASP A 26 -21.03 -34.04 31.68
N GLY A 27 -19.76 -34.42 31.61
CA GLY A 27 -18.61 -33.53 31.82
C GLY A 27 -18.21 -33.32 33.29
N ALA A 28 -18.86 -33.99 34.25
CA ALA A 28 -18.48 -33.90 35.66
C ALA A 28 -17.12 -34.56 35.92
N LEU A 29 -16.31 -33.97 36.81
CA LEU A 29 -15.05 -34.56 37.26
C LEU A 29 -15.30 -35.86 38.02
N LEU A 30 -14.86 -37.00 37.49
CA LEU A 30 -14.84 -38.26 38.22
C LEU A 30 -13.54 -38.42 39.01
N ARG A 31 -12.39 -38.20 38.37
CA ARG A 31 -11.07 -38.30 39.00
C ARG A 31 -10.05 -37.39 38.32
N ALA A 32 -9.13 -36.81 39.09
CA ALA A 32 -8.00 -36.05 38.58
C ALA A 32 -6.76 -36.40 39.40
N ASN A 33 -5.63 -36.56 38.72
CA ASN A 33 -4.35 -36.80 39.37
C ASN A 33 -3.87 -35.54 40.12
N PRO A 34 -2.88 -35.66 41.03
CA PRO A 34 -2.38 -34.52 41.80
C PRO A 34 -1.90 -33.35 40.93
N VAL A 35 -1.25 -33.65 39.79
CA VAL A 35 -0.72 -32.65 38.86
C VAL A 35 -1.85 -31.83 38.21
N PHE A 36 -2.94 -32.49 37.81
CA PHE A 36 -4.12 -31.81 37.26
C PHE A 36 -4.78 -30.90 38.28
N ARG A 37 -4.97 -31.36 39.52
CA ARG A 37 -5.56 -30.54 40.60
C ARG A 37 -4.68 -29.34 40.96
N ALA A 38 -3.36 -29.52 40.94
CA ALA A 38 -2.41 -28.44 41.20
C ALA A 38 -2.41 -27.38 40.10
N THR A 39 -2.63 -27.79 38.85
CA THR A 39 -2.59 -26.96 37.63
C THR A 39 -3.92 -26.23 37.38
N PHE A 40 -5.05 -26.92 37.54
CA PHE A 40 -6.39 -26.40 37.24
C PHE A 40 -7.23 -26.19 38.51
N ARG A 41 -6.68 -25.48 39.51
CA ARG A 41 -7.26 -25.29 40.86
C ARG A 41 -8.65 -24.64 40.87
N HIS A 42 -8.98 -23.85 39.85
CA HIS A 42 -10.22 -23.08 39.76
C HIS A 42 -11.36 -23.85 39.08
N TRP A 43 -11.18 -25.14 38.82
CA TRP A 43 -12.18 -25.93 38.14
C TRP A 43 -13.29 -26.40 39.08
N ILE A 44 -14.52 -25.99 38.78
CA ILE A 44 -15.72 -26.26 39.59
C ILE A 44 -16.81 -26.83 38.65
N GLY A 45 -16.60 -28.07 38.18
CA GLY A 45 -17.62 -28.84 37.46
C GLY A 45 -17.86 -28.48 35.99
N PRO A 46 -18.90 -29.06 35.36
CA PRO A 46 -19.13 -29.03 33.90
C PRO A 46 -19.44 -27.64 33.33
N GLN A 47 -19.81 -26.67 34.19
CA GLN A 47 -20.13 -25.29 33.80
C GLN A 47 -18.90 -24.45 33.41
N ARG A 48 -17.69 -24.91 33.75
CA ARG A 48 -16.42 -24.25 33.38
C ARG A 48 -15.38 -25.31 33.01
N PRO A 49 -15.29 -25.76 31.75
CA PRO A 49 -14.30 -26.76 31.38
C PRO A 49 -12.86 -26.22 31.54
N PRO A 50 -11.86 -27.09 31.72
CA PRO A 50 -10.49 -26.68 32.03
C PRO A 50 -9.77 -25.96 30.87
N TRP A 51 -10.29 -26.07 29.65
CA TRP A 51 -9.87 -25.32 28.46
C TRP A 51 -10.63 -23.99 28.25
N GLY A 52 -11.40 -23.54 29.25
CA GLY A 52 -12.04 -22.22 29.25
C GLY A 52 -13.13 -22.05 28.19
N ARG A 53 -13.06 -20.94 27.43
CA ARG A 53 -14.01 -20.63 26.34
C ARG A 53 -13.65 -21.27 25.00
N THR A 54 -12.51 -21.93 24.91
CA THR A 54 -12.07 -22.57 23.67
C THR A 54 -13.03 -23.68 23.30
N GLN A 55 -13.57 -23.63 22.08
CA GLN A 55 -14.45 -24.68 21.57
C GLN A 55 -13.59 -25.86 21.09
N PRO A 56 -13.69 -27.05 21.71
CA PRO A 56 -12.88 -28.19 21.29
C PRO A 56 -13.23 -28.67 19.89
N SER A 57 -12.25 -29.29 19.23
CA SER A 57 -12.46 -29.98 17.96
C SER A 57 -13.42 -31.17 18.06
N GLU A 58 -14.00 -31.57 16.93
CA GLU A 58 -14.85 -32.76 16.85
C GLU A 58 -14.08 -34.05 17.13
N PHE A 59 -14.75 -35.05 17.69
CA PHE A 59 -14.18 -36.37 17.91
C PHE A 59 -13.97 -37.10 16.58
N LYS A 60 -12.75 -37.61 16.36
CA LYS A 60 -12.40 -38.51 15.27
C LYS A 60 -11.95 -39.84 15.86
N ASN A 61 -12.61 -40.93 15.48
CA ASN A 61 -12.32 -42.29 15.99
C ASN A 61 -12.30 -42.39 17.53
N GLY A 62 -13.17 -41.63 18.21
CA GLY A 62 -13.26 -41.64 19.68
C GLY A 62 -12.19 -40.80 20.40
N GLU A 63 -11.37 -40.04 19.68
CA GLU A 63 -10.38 -39.11 20.26
C GLU A 63 -10.53 -37.70 19.64
N ARG A 64 -10.26 -36.65 20.41
CA ARG A 64 -10.11 -35.28 19.92
C ARG A 64 -8.85 -34.64 20.48
N ARG A 65 -8.25 -33.73 19.71
CA ARG A 65 -7.05 -32.98 20.10
C ARG A 65 -7.24 -31.49 19.79
N PHE A 66 -6.84 -30.63 20.71
CA PHE A 66 -6.95 -29.18 20.56
C PHE A 66 -6.03 -28.45 21.54
N ASP A 67 -5.60 -27.25 21.17
CA ASP A 67 -4.77 -26.41 22.06
C ASP A 67 -5.65 -25.41 22.80
N ALA A 68 -5.39 -25.21 24.09
CA ALA A 68 -6.06 -24.17 24.86
C ALA A 68 -5.17 -23.61 25.96
N PRO A 69 -5.20 -22.27 26.17
CA PRO A 69 -4.46 -21.64 27.24
C PRO A 69 -5.10 -21.93 28.59
N ALA A 70 -4.28 -22.08 29.62
CA ALA A 70 -4.70 -22.07 31.01
C ALA A 70 -4.86 -20.61 31.53
N PRO A 71 -5.67 -20.39 32.58
CA PRO A 71 -5.88 -19.06 33.16
C PRO A 71 -4.62 -18.36 33.68
N ASP A 72 -3.54 -19.12 33.91
CA ASP A 72 -2.24 -18.62 34.34
C ASP A 72 -1.29 -18.25 33.18
N GLY A 73 -1.77 -18.34 31.94
CA GLY A 73 -1.03 -17.98 30.72
C GLY A 73 -0.17 -19.11 30.13
N ARG A 74 -0.17 -20.31 30.72
CA ARG A 74 0.48 -21.49 30.12
C ARG A 74 -0.34 -22.05 28.95
N GLN A 75 0.34 -22.65 27.99
CA GLN A 75 -0.28 -23.26 26.81
C GLN A 75 -0.32 -24.78 26.97
N PHE A 76 -1.49 -25.38 26.73
CA PHE A 76 -1.68 -26.82 26.84
C PHE A 76 -2.25 -27.42 25.55
N GLU A 77 -1.67 -28.54 25.12
CA GLU A 77 -2.29 -29.45 24.16
C GLU A 77 -3.20 -30.40 24.94
N TRP A 78 -4.49 -30.43 24.59
CA TRP A 78 -5.49 -31.29 25.19
C TRP A 78 -5.77 -32.48 24.30
N VAL A 79 -5.69 -33.68 24.88
CA VAL A 79 -6.14 -34.91 24.24
C VAL A 79 -7.28 -35.48 25.06
N GLU A 80 -8.44 -35.65 24.42
CA GLU A 80 -9.60 -36.28 25.05
C GLU A 80 -10.02 -37.53 24.29
N ARG A 81 -10.06 -38.64 25.01
CA ARG A 81 -10.44 -39.96 24.48
C ARG A 81 -11.67 -40.49 25.18
N ARG A 82 -12.67 -40.90 24.40
CA ARG A 82 -13.90 -41.49 24.91
C ARG A 82 -13.70 -42.96 25.28
N LEU A 83 -14.18 -43.32 26.46
CA LEU A 83 -14.16 -44.67 27.01
C LEU A 83 -15.45 -45.41 26.64
N PRO A 84 -15.45 -46.77 26.67
CA PRO A 84 -16.61 -47.58 26.26
C PRO A 84 -17.89 -47.35 27.08
N ASP A 85 -17.76 -46.88 28.32
CA ASP A 85 -18.85 -46.56 29.26
C ASP A 85 -19.39 -45.14 29.09
N GLY A 86 -18.88 -44.38 28.11
CA GLY A 86 -19.28 -43.01 27.83
C GLY A 86 -18.50 -41.93 28.59
N ALA A 87 -17.63 -42.32 29.54
CA ALA A 87 -16.71 -41.41 30.19
C ALA A 87 -15.60 -40.94 29.22
N SER A 88 -14.88 -39.89 29.58
CA SER A 88 -13.75 -39.35 28.81
C SER A 88 -12.48 -39.31 29.64
N LEU A 89 -11.36 -39.78 29.08
CA LEU A 89 -10.03 -39.55 29.61
C LEU A 89 -9.46 -38.29 28.96
N VAL A 90 -9.07 -37.32 29.77
CA VAL A 90 -8.50 -36.04 29.35
C VAL A 90 -7.06 -35.93 29.84
N ILE A 91 -6.16 -35.63 28.91
CA ILE A 91 -4.74 -35.40 29.16
C ILE A 91 -4.42 -33.98 28.69
N ALA A 92 -3.74 -33.19 29.52
CA ALA A 92 -3.24 -31.88 29.14
C ALA A 92 -1.71 -31.91 29.16
N ARG A 93 -1.06 -31.61 28.04
CA ARG A 93 0.40 -31.56 27.93
C ARG A 93 0.84 -30.11 27.90
N ASP A 94 1.73 -29.72 28.81
CA ASP A 94 2.28 -28.35 28.83
C ASP A 94 3.21 -28.14 27.62
N ILE A 95 2.76 -27.33 26.67
CA ILE A 95 3.49 -26.98 25.45
C ILE A 95 4.06 -25.56 25.53
N THR A 96 3.99 -24.89 26.68
CA THR A 96 4.40 -23.48 26.84
C THR A 96 5.81 -23.23 26.35
N ARG A 97 6.77 -24.12 26.68
CA ARG A 97 8.17 -23.97 26.24
C ARG A 97 8.31 -24.13 24.72
N HIS A 98 7.54 -25.02 24.12
CA HIS A 98 7.56 -25.24 22.66
C HIS A 98 6.96 -24.06 21.91
N VAL A 99 5.82 -23.54 22.39
CA VAL A 99 5.16 -22.34 21.84
C VAL A 99 6.09 -21.13 21.96
N ARG A 100 6.66 -20.86 23.15
CA ARG A 100 7.60 -19.74 23.35
C ARG A 100 8.85 -19.87 22.49
N ALA A 101 9.45 -21.06 22.41
CA ALA A 101 10.63 -21.26 21.56
C ALA A 101 10.33 -21.05 20.06
N ALA A 102 9.14 -21.44 19.61
CA ALA A 102 8.69 -21.19 18.23
C ALA A 102 8.46 -19.69 17.99
N GLU A 103 7.81 -18.99 18.91
CA GLU A 103 7.61 -17.53 18.84
C GLU A 103 8.93 -16.76 18.86
N ASP A 104 9.87 -17.15 19.74
CA ASP A 104 11.20 -16.52 19.84
C ASP A 104 12.02 -16.77 18.56
N ALA A 105 11.97 -17.98 18.00
CA ALA A 105 12.62 -18.30 16.73
C ALA A 105 12.03 -17.49 15.57
N LEU A 106 10.70 -17.32 15.55
CA LEU A 106 10.01 -16.53 14.53
C LEU A 106 10.35 -15.05 14.63
N ARG A 107 10.35 -14.48 15.84
CA ARG A 107 10.78 -13.10 16.09
C ARG A 107 12.24 -12.88 15.70
N ALA A 108 13.14 -13.77 16.11
CA ALA A 108 14.54 -13.71 15.74
C ALA A 108 14.74 -13.77 14.21
N LYS A 109 13.97 -14.62 13.50
CA LYS A 109 13.95 -14.67 12.04
C LYS A 109 13.51 -13.32 11.45
N THR A 110 12.42 -12.73 11.94
CA THR A 110 11.93 -11.42 11.46
C THR A 110 12.93 -10.28 11.70
N THR A 111 13.53 -10.19 12.89
CA THR A 111 14.55 -9.19 13.20
C THR A 111 15.78 -9.36 12.32
N LEU A 112 16.26 -10.59 12.13
CA LEU A 112 17.39 -10.88 11.26
C LEU A 112 17.13 -10.46 9.82
N PHE A 113 15.95 -10.77 9.26
CA PHE A 113 15.59 -10.32 7.91
C PHE A 113 15.48 -8.80 7.82
N ALA A 114 14.97 -8.11 8.85
CA ALA A 114 14.92 -6.65 8.88
C ALA A 114 16.32 -6.02 8.85
N THR A 115 17.25 -6.53 9.67
CA THR A 115 18.64 -6.07 9.67
C THR A 115 19.32 -6.35 8.34
N LEU A 116 19.23 -7.58 7.82
CA LEU A 116 19.83 -7.92 6.52
C LEU A 116 19.26 -7.08 5.37
N THR A 117 17.95 -6.80 5.39
CA THR A 117 17.32 -5.94 4.38
C THR A 117 17.89 -4.53 4.42
N HIS A 118 18.09 -3.94 5.61
CA HIS A 118 18.70 -2.63 5.74
C HIS A 118 20.15 -2.61 5.21
N GLU A 119 20.93 -3.64 5.56
CA GLU A 119 22.31 -3.82 5.12
C GLU A 119 22.43 -4.09 3.61
N LEU A 120 21.42 -4.71 2.98
CA LEU A 120 21.39 -4.93 1.53
C LEU A 120 20.83 -3.72 0.77
N ARG A 121 19.85 -3.01 1.33
CA ARG A 121 19.22 -1.82 0.71
C ARG A 121 20.21 -0.68 0.56
N THR A 122 21.06 -0.45 1.55
CA THR A 122 22.03 0.65 1.57
C THR A 122 23.03 0.61 0.40
N PRO A 123 23.78 -0.48 0.16
CA PRO A 123 24.68 -0.57 -0.99
C PRO A 123 23.92 -0.59 -2.32
N LEU A 124 22.72 -1.18 -2.37
CA LEU A 124 21.89 -1.23 -3.57
C LEU A 124 21.39 0.16 -4.00
N ASN A 125 20.94 0.97 -3.05
CA ASN A 125 20.60 2.37 -3.28
C ASN A 125 21.81 3.17 -3.77
N GLY A 126 23.01 2.85 -3.27
CA GLY A 126 24.25 3.43 -3.78
C GLY A 126 24.50 3.09 -5.25
N ILE A 127 24.32 1.83 -5.65
CA ILE A 127 24.43 1.38 -7.05
C ILE A 127 23.41 2.10 -7.94
N LEU A 128 22.14 2.15 -7.50
CA LEU A 128 21.07 2.83 -8.24
C LEU A 128 21.30 4.33 -8.36
N GLY A 129 21.77 4.98 -7.30
CA GLY A 129 22.15 6.39 -7.30
C GLY A 129 23.28 6.68 -8.29
N MET A 130 24.32 5.85 -8.31
CA MET A 130 25.43 5.98 -9.25
C MET A 130 24.99 5.73 -10.70
N ALA A 131 24.16 4.71 -10.93
CA ALA A 131 23.56 4.47 -12.25
C ALA A 131 22.72 5.67 -12.71
N GLY A 132 21.88 6.23 -11.83
CA GLY A 132 21.10 7.44 -12.10
C GLY A 132 21.97 8.64 -12.44
N LEU A 133 23.07 8.86 -11.72
CA LEU A 133 24.03 9.93 -12.02
C LEU A 133 24.71 9.74 -13.39
N LEU A 134 25.05 8.51 -13.77
CA LEU A 134 25.62 8.21 -15.08
C LEU A 134 24.62 8.53 -16.21
N GLU A 135 23.33 8.27 -16.04
CA GLU A 135 22.29 8.62 -17.03
C GLU A 135 22.16 10.13 -17.27
N LEU A 136 22.53 10.96 -16.29
CA LEU A 136 22.52 12.42 -16.44
C LEU A 136 23.69 12.93 -17.31
N GLY A 137 24.71 12.12 -17.53
CA GLY A 137 25.85 12.43 -18.38
C GLY A 137 25.60 12.14 -19.87
N LYS A 138 26.53 12.58 -20.73
CA LYS A 138 26.55 12.15 -22.13
C LYS A 138 27.14 10.74 -22.22
N LEU A 139 26.27 9.74 -22.30
CA LEU A 139 26.65 8.34 -22.49
C LEU A 139 26.55 7.95 -23.97
N GLU A 140 27.54 7.19 -24.44
CA GLU A 140 27.44 6.46 -25.71
C GLU A 140 26.27 5.45 -25.68
N PRO A 141 25.63 5.12 -26.81
CA PRO A 141 24.41 4.28 -26.83
C PRO A 141 24.52 2.93 -26.10
N ASN A 142 25.68 2.27 -26.22
CA ASN A 142 25.94 1.00 -25.52
C ASN A 142 26.09 1.21 -24.01
N ALA A 143 26.77 2.28 -23.58
CA ALA A 143 26.92 2.62 -22.17
C ALA A 143 25.58 3.00 -21.52
N LYS A 144 24.71 3.73 -22.25
CA LYS A 144 23.34 4.03 -21.81
C LYS A 144 22.52 2.75 -21.59
N SER A 145 22.66 1.78 -22.50
CA SER A 145 21.97 0.48 -22.38
C SER A 145 22.46 -0.32 -21.18
N TYR A 146 23.78 -0.33 -20.90
CA TYR A 146 24.34 -1.00 -19.73
C TYR A 146 23.92 -0.35 -18.41
N VAL A 147 23.91 0.98 -18.34
CA VAL A 147 23.45 1.71 -17.16
C VAL A 147 21.97 1.45 -16.91
N GLY A 148 21.14 1.45 -17.97
CA GLY A 148 19.73 1.06 -17.87
C GLY A 148 19.55 -0.36 -17.35
N ALA A 149 20.36 -1.33 -17.81
CA ALA A 149 20.32 -2.71 -17.32
C ALA A 149 20.74 -2.84 -15.84
N ILE A 150 21.76 -2.09 -15.40
CA ILE A 150 22.18 -2.05 -13.98
C ILE A 150 21.05 -1.51 -13.11
N LYS A 151 20.42 -0.42 -13.55
CA LYS A 151 19.30 0.22 -12.84
C LYS A 151 18.11 -0.74 -12.73
N GLN A 152 17.67 -1.31 -13.84
CA GLN A 152 16.58 -2.28 -13.86
C GLN A 152 16.85 -3.50 -12.97
N SER A 153 18.08 -4.01 -12.98
CA SER A 153 18.48 -5.15 -12.14
C SER A 153 18.50 -4.78 -10.65
N GLY A 154 18.97 -3.57 -10.32
CA GLY A 154 19.00 -3.09 -8.95
C GLY A 154 17.61 -2.80 -8.39
N GLU A 155 16.71 -2.21 -9.19
CA GLU A 155 15.32 -1.98 -8.84
C GLU A 155 14.58 -3.31 -8.58
N LEU A 156 14.78 -4.31 -9.45
CA LEU A 156 14.23 -5.66 -9.27
C LEU A 156 14.73 -6.31 -7.99
N LEU A 157 16.02 -6.19 -7.67
CA LEU A 157 16.59 -6.75 -6.44
C LEU A 157 16.01 -6.07 -5.19
N LEU A 158 15.79 -4.75 -5.24
CA LEU A 158 15.22 -4.00 -4.13
C LEU A 158 13.75 -4.40 -3.89
N GLU A 159 12.99 -4.58 -4.98
CA GLU A 159 11.62 -5.08 -4.94
C GLU A 159 11.56 -6.47 -4.30
N LEU A 160 12.41 -7.40 -4.73
CA LEU A 160 12.49 -8.76 -4.17
C LEU A 160 12.83 -8.76 -2.67
N ILE A 161 13.79 -7.95 -2.24
CA ILE A 161 14.17 -7.85 -0.82
C ILE A 161 13.01 -7.29 -0.01
N THR A 162 12.32 -6.27 -0.54
CA THR A 162 11.17 -5.64 0.13
C THR A 162 10.03 -6.64 0.27
N GLU A 163 9.69 -7.39 -0.77
CA GLU A 163 8.67 -8.45 -0.75
C GLU A 163 8.97 -9.54 0.30
N ILE A 164 10.24 -9.96 0.42
CA ILE A 164 10.65 -10.96 1.41
C ILE A 164 10.49 -10.43 2.84
N LEU A 165 10.86 -9.18 3.09
CA LEU A 165 10.72 -8.58 4.42
C LEU A 165 9.26 -8.41 4.81
N ASP A 166 8.44 -7.87 3.90
CA ASP A 166 7.00 -7.70 4.12
C ASP A 166 6.37 -9.04 4.44
N TYR A 167 6.71 -10.08 3.68
CA TYR A 167 6.27 -11.44 3.94
C TYR A 167 6.71 -11.94 5.33
N SER A 168 7.98 -11.73 5.72
CA SER A 168 8.53 -12.17 7.02
C SER A 168 7.86 -11.46 8.21
N ARG A 169 7.52 -10.17 8.08
CA ARG A 169 6.74 -9.42 9.08
C ARG A 169 5.31 -9.94 9.19
N LEU A 170 4.69 -10.24 8.05
CA LEU A 170 3.35 -10.83 7.97
C LEU A 170 3.29 -12.26 8.56
N GLU A 171 4.32 -13.07 8.34
CA GLU A 171 4.42 -14.44 8.87
C GLU A 171 4.49 -14.46 10.41
N ALA A 172 5.11 -13.46 11.01
CA ALA A 172 5.25 -13.35 12.46
C ALA A 172 3.98 -12.83 13.19
N GLY A 173 2.89 -12.56 12.46
CA GLY A 173 1.66 -12.02 13.04
C GLY A 173 1.76 -10.56 13.49
N HIS A 174 2.84 -9.86 13.13
CA HIS A 174 3.10 -8.46 13.47
C HIS A 174 2.49 -7.50 12.43
N VAL A 175 1.18 -7.59 12.20
CA VAL A 175 0.47 -6.59 11.39
C VAL A 175 -0.21 -5.61 12.33
N GLU A 176 0.51 -4.55 12.68
CA GLU A 176 -0.11 -3.38 13.29
C GLU A 176 -0.84 -2.61 12.19
N LEU A 177 -2.16 -2.42 12.37
CA LEU A 177 -3.01 -1.68 11.44
C LEU A 177 -3.15 -0.25 11.94
N GLU A 178 -2.84 0.71 11.07
CA GLU A 178 -3.03 2.13 11.34
C GLU A 178 -4.43 2.55 10.89
N LEU A 179 -5.41 2.48 11.79
CA LEU A 179 -6.80 2.79 11.48
C LEU A 179 -7.04 4.31 11.49
N SER A 180 -7.20 4.89 10.30
CA SER A 180 -7.53 6.31 10.14
C SER A 180 -8.65 6.53 9.10
N PRO A 181 -9.37 7.67 9.12
CA PRO A 181 -10.35 8.00 8.09
C PRO A 181 -9.66 8.43 6.78
N PHE A 182 -9.90 7.73 5.68
CA PHE A 182 -9.32 8.05 4.37
C PHE A 182 -10.34 7.95 3.23
N ASP A 183 -9.97 8.44 2.04
CA ASP A 183 -10.74 8.32 0.80
C ASP A 183 -10.23 7.12 -0.02
N PRO A 184 -11.01 6.02 -0.11
CA PRO A 184 -10.58 4.83 -0.84
C PRO A 184 -10.54 5.04 -2.37
N GLU A 185 -11.33 5.97 -2.92
CA GLU A 185 -11.25 6.32 -4.33
C GLU A 185 -9.91 7.00 -4.65
N ALA A 186 -9.45 7.91 -3.79
CA ALA A 186 -8.14 8.55 -3.93
C ALA A 186 -6.99 7.52 -3.89
N THR A 187 -7.09 6.50 -3.04
CA THR A 187 -6.14 5.38 -3.00
C THR A 187 -6.10 4.62 -4.32
N MET A 188 -7.27 4.22 -4.83
CA MET A 188 -7.39 3.50 -6.11
C MET A 188 -6.83 4.34 -7.27
N GLN A 189 -7.16 5.63 -7.30
CA GLN A 189 -6.69 6.58 -8.30
C GLN A 189 -5.16 6.72 -8.27
N SER A 190 -4.57 6.86 -7.08
CA SER A 190 -3.13 6.96 -6.93
C SER A 190 -2.41 5.69 -7.42
N VAL A 191 -2.97 4.50 -7.16
CA VAL A 191 -2.43 3.24 -7.69
C VAL A 191 -2.52 3.20 -9.22
N ALA A 192 -3.64 3.62 -9.80
CA ALA A 192 -3.81 3.65 -11.25
C ALA A 192 -2.82 4.62 -11.92
N GLU A 193 -2.58 5.79 -11.33
CA GLU A 193 -1.60 6.78 -11.83
C GLU A 193 -0.17 6.29 -11.72
N LEU A 194 0.19 5.59 -10.64
CA LEU A 194 1.52 4.99 -10.50
C LEU A 194 1.79 3.91 -11.57
N LEU A 195 0.75 3.20 -11.99
CA LEU A 195 0.85 2.12 -12.98
C LEU A 195 0.58 2.57 -14.42
N SER A 196 0.09 3.80 -14.63
CA SER A 196 -0.25 4.31 -15.97
C SER A 196 0.91 4.30 -16.96
N PRO A 197 2.16 4.68 -16.58
CA PRO A 197 3.26 4.68 -17.55
C PRO A 197 3.58 3.26 -18.03
N ARG A 198 3.59 2.27 -17.13
CA ARG A 198 3.84 0.86 -17.46
C ARG A 198 2.73 0.24 -18.30
N ALA A 199 1.47 0.58 -18.01
CA ALA A 199 0.33 0.15 -18.81
C ALA A 199 0.42 0.72 -20.24
N ARG A 200 0.72 2.02 -20.34
CA ARG A 200 0.85 2.72 -21.61
C ARG A 200 2.01 2.22 -22.46
N ASP A 201 3.17 1.91 -21.88
CA ASP A 201 4.30 1.33 -22.61
C ASP A 201 3.93 0.01 -23.31
N LYS A 202 2.90 -0.68 -22.79
CA LYS A 202 2.29 -1.87 -23.39
C LYS A 202 1.05 -1.59 -24.26
N GLY A 203 0.64 -0.33 -24.40
CA GLY A 203 -0.59 0.06 -25.09
C GLY A 203 -1.87 -0.36 -24.36
N LEU A 204 -1.83 -0.52 -23.04
CA LEU A 204 -2.97 -0.89 -22.20
C LEU A 204 -3.66 0.36 -21.63
N GLU A 205 -4.99 0.31 -21.56
CA GLU A 205 -5.77 1.29 -20.79
C GLU A 205 -5.81 0.92 -19.31
N ILE A 206 -5.77 1.92 -18.44
CA ILE A 206 -5.97 1.74 -17.00
C ILE A 206 -7.03 2.74 -16.51
N ALA A 207 -7.98 2.25 -15.73
CA ALA A 207 -9.10 3.08 -15.28
C ALA A 207 -9.60 2.70 -13.87
N VAL A 208 -10.27 3.65 -13.24
CA VAL A 208 -10.89 3.50 -11.92
C VAL A 208 -12.39 3.69 -12.04
N SER A 209 -13.16 2.87 -11.33
CA SER A 209 -14.62 2.95 -11.27
C SER A 209 -15.14 2.74 -9.86
N VAL A 210 -16.01 3.63 -9.41
CA VAL A 210 -16.64 3.55 -8.09
C VAL A 210 -18.15 3.56 -8.27
N ARG A 211 -18.84 2.60 -7.65
CA ARG A 211 -20.31 2.56 -7.66
C ARG A 211 -20.91 3.73 -6.87
N ALA A 212 -22.09 4.19 -7.29
CA ALA A 212 -22.78 5.34 -6.69
C ALA A 212 -23.10 5.16 -5.19
N ASP A 213 -23.33 3.92 -4.76
CA ASP A 213 -23.68 3.55 -3.38
C ASP A 213 -22.46 3.30 -2.47
N ALA A 214 -21.24 3.47 -3.00
CA ALA A 214 -20.01 3.27 -2.25
C ALA A 214 -19.74 4.41 -1.25
N PRO A 215 -19.18 4.12 -0.05
CA PRO A 215 -18.83 5.15 0.92
C PRO A 215 -17.69 6.03 0.40
N ALA A 216 -17.85 7.35 0.47
CA ALA A 216 -16.83 8.32 0.04
C ALA A 216 -15.61 8.36 0.97
N ARG A 217 -15.83 8.12 2.28
CA ARG A 217 -14.76 7.98 3.26
C ARG A 217 -14.98 6.74 4.11
N VAL A 218 -13.88 6.09 4.46
CA VAL A 218 -13.88 4.89 5.28
C VAL A 218 -12.83 4.96 6.37
N VAL A 219 -13.00 4.19 7.44
CA VAL A 219 -11.99 4.00 8.47
C VAL A 219 -11.26 2.68 8.21
N GLY A 220 -9.94 2.74 8.10
CA GLY A 220 -9.08 1.58 7.85
C GLY A 220 -7.63 2.01 7.66
N ASP A 221 -6.82 1.12 7.10
CA ASP A 221 -5.42 1.37 6.82
C ASP A 221 -5.21 1.63 5.32
N ASP A 222 -5.03 2.91 4.95
CA ASP A 222 -4.81 3.32 3.56
C ASP A 222 -3.53 2.69 2.97
N GLY A 223 -2.45 2.63 3.75
CA GLY A 223 -1.17 2.07 3.33
C GLY A 223 -1.29 0.60 2.92
N ARG A 224 -1.99 -0.20 3.74
CA ARG A 224 -2.22 -1.62 3.44
C ARG A 224 -3.20 -1.83 2.29
N LEU A 225 -4.25 -1.03 2.20
CA LEU A 225 -5.15 -1.09 1.04
C LEU A 225 -4.38 -0.77 -0.26
N ARG A 226 -3.59 0.31 -0.26
CA ARG A 226 -2.73 0.71 -1.37
C ARG A 226 -1.78 -0.42 -1.77
N GLN A 227 -1.14 -1.07 -0.81
CA GLN A 227 -0.26 -2.21 -1.05
C GLN A 227 -1.00 -3.38 -1.71
N ILE A 228 -2.21 -3.72 -1.21
CA ILE A 228 -3.05 -4.75 -1.82
C ILE A 228 -3.38 -4.41 -3.27
N LEU A 229 -3.90 -3.20 -3.52
CA LEU A 229 -4.32 -2.76 -4.84
C LEU A 229 -3.13 -2.66 -5.81
N PHE A 230 -1.97 -2.17 -5.35
CA PHE A 230 -0.76 -2.08 -6.16
C PHE A 230 -0.27 -3.47 -6.59
N ASN A 231 -0.27 -4.46 -5.70
CA ASN A 231 0.11 -5.83 -6.04
C ASN A 231 -0.86 -6.48 -7.03
N LEU A 232 -2.17 -6.28 -6.84
CA LEU A 232 -3.19 -6.82 -7.75
C LEU A 232 -3.13 -6.14 -9.13
N ALA A 233 -3.15 -4.80 -9.17
CA ALA A 233 -3.13 -4.03 -10.41
C ALA A 233 -1.78 -4.13 -11.14
N GLY A 234 -0.67 -4.20 -10.40
CA GLY A 234 0.65 -4.43 -10.95
C GLY A 234 0.74 -5.78 -11.67
N ASN A 235 0.18 -6.84 -11.08
CA ASN A 235 0.06 -8.14 -11.73
C ASN A 235 -0.84 -8.08 -12.97
N ALA A 236 -1.98 -7.40 -12.90
CA ALA A 236 -2.87 -7.21 -14.04
C ALA A 236 -2.16 -6.54 -15.24
N VAL A 237 -1.44 -5.44 -15.02
CA VAL A 237 -0.65 -4.74 -16.06
C VAL A 237 0.49 -5.64 -16.57
N LYS A 238 1.11 -6.41 -15.68
CA LYS A 238 2.20 -7.33 -16.01
C LYS A 238 1.78 -8.47 -16.92
N PHE A 239 0.62 -9.09 -16.69
CA PHE A 239 0.18 -10.26 -17.46
C PHE A 239 -0.73 -9.95 -18.66
N THR A 240 -1.26 -8.73 -18.74
CA THR A 240 -2.08 -8.31 -19.88
C THR A 240 -1.19 -7.83 -21.02
N GLU A 241 -1.51 -8.27 -22.24
CA GLU A 241 -0.79 -7.88 -23.47
C GLU A 241 -1.59 -6.89 -24.33
N ALA A 242 -2.92 -6.96 -24.29
CA ALA A 242 -3.81 -6.04 -25.01
C ALA A 242 -5.10 -5.79 -24.22
N GLY A 243 -5.72 -4.62 -24.44
CA GLY A 243 -6.94 -4.19 -23.75
C GLY A 243 -6.61 -3.28 -22.56
N GLY A 244 -6.86 -3.72 -21.33
CA GLY A 244 -6.60 -2.89 -20.16
C GLY A 244 -6.93 -3.49 -18.81
N VAL A 245 -6.84 -2.64 -17.79
CA VAL A 245 -7.03 -2.96 -16.37
C VAL A 245 -8.00 -1.96 -15.74
N VAL A 246 -8.97 -2.44 -14.98
CA VAL A 246 -9.92 -1.60 -14.22
C VAL A 246 -9.83 -1.92 -12.74
N ILE A 247 -9.70 -0.88 -11.92
CA ILE A 247 -9.81 -0.96 -10.46
C ILE A 247 -11.21 -0.48 -10.08
N GLU A 248 -12.05 -1.38 -9.55
CA GLU A 248 -13.45 -1.14 -9.25
C GLU A 248 -13.71 -1.21 -7.74
N MET A 249 -14.61 -0.36 -7.24
CA MET A 249 -15.08 -0.38 -5.85
C MET A 249 -16.59 -0.49 -5.78
N ALA A 250 -17.07 -1.39 -4.92
CA ALA A 250 -18.47 -1.68 -4.72
C ALA A 250 -18.80 -1.96 -3.24
N PRO A 251 -19.88 -1.39 -2.67
CA PRO A 251 -20.35 -1.80 -1.35
C PRO A 251 -20.96 -3.20 -1.40
N ARG A 252 -21.00 -3.86 -0.24
CA ARG A 252 -21.59 -5.20 -0.04
C ARG A 252 -22.67 -5.16 1.04
N PRO A 253 -23.68 -6.05 0.99
CA PRO A 253 -24.84 -5.99 1.89
C PRO A 253 -24.52 -6.10 3.41
N ASN A 254 -23.36 -6.64 3.75
CA ASN A 254 -22.84 -6.82 5.10
C ASN A 254 -22.07 -5.59 5.64
N GLY A 255 -22.14 -4.45 4.94
CA GLY A 255 -21.36 -3.25 5.29
C GLY A 255 -19.88 -3.36 4.93
N ARG A 256 -19.46 -4.40 4.19
CA ARG A 256 -18.11 -4.51 3.64
C ARG A 256 -17.98 -3.75 2.33
N VAL A 257 -16.75 -3.44 1.96
CA VAL A 257 -16.40 -2.85 0.67
C VAL A 257 -15.57 -3.86 -0.11
N ARG A 258 -15.98 -4.11 -1.36
CA ARG A 258 -15.25 -4.95 -2.29
C ARG A 258 -14.48 -4.09 -3.27
N PHE A 259 -13.18 -4.33 -3.35
CA PHE A 259 -12.31 -3.81 -4.39
C PHE A 259 -12.02 -4.93 -5.39
N ASN A 260 -12.08 -4.63 -6.67
CA ASN A 260 -11.89 -5.59 -7.74
C ASN A 260 -10.89 -5.03 -8.76
N VAL A 261 -9.89 -5.83 -9.11
CA VAL A 261 -8.95 -5.53 -10.19
C VAL A 261 -9.27 -6.50 -11.33
N ARG A 262 -9.86 -5.96 -12.39
CA ARG A 262 -10.22 -6.71 -13.59
C ARG A 262 -9.25 -6.42 -14.71
N ASP A 263 -8.73 -7.45 -15.34
CA ASP A 263 -7.87 -7.37 -16.51
C ASP A 263 -8.45 -8.13 -17.71
N THR A 264 -7.96 -7.80 -18.90
CA THR A 264 -8.29 -8.48 -20.16
C THR A 264 -7.20 -9.46 -20.60
N GLY A 265 -6.37 -9.93 -19.66
CA GLY A 265 -5.23 -10.79 -19.92
C GLY A 265 -5.60 -12.25 -20.23
N PRO A 266 -4.61 -13.16 -20.14
CA PRO A 266 -4.80 -14.57 -20.50
C PRO A 266 -5.71 -15.33 -19.54
N GLY A 267 -6.05 -14.75 -18.38
CA GLY A 267 -6.78 -15.43 -17.32
C GLY A 267 -5.98 -16.55 -16.64
N VAL A 268 -6.63 -17.26 -15.72
CA VAL A 268 -6.03 -18.29 -14.87
C VAL A 268 -6.78 -19.61 -15.04
N ALA A 269 -6.04 -20.67 -15.33
CA ALA A 269 -6.56 -22.03 -15.46
C ALA A 269 -7.18 -22.51 -14.13
N PRO A 270 -8.35 -23.22 -14.15
CA PRO A 270 -9.04 -23.64 -12.94
C PRO A 270 -8.17 -24.39 -11.93
N GLU A 271 -7.26 -25.27 -12.39
CA GLU A 271 -6.37 -26.02 -11.49
C GLU A 271 -5.39 -25.13 -10.72
N LYS A 272 -5.05 -23.97 -11.27
CA LYS A 272 -4.08 -23.02 -10.69
C LYS A 272 -4.75 -21.99 -9.77
N GLN A 273 -6.06 -21.77 -9.88
CA GLN A 273 -6.75 -20.69 -9.17
C GLN A 273 -6.65 -20.80 -7.64
N ALA A 274 -6.61 -22.01 -7.08
CA ALA A 274 -6.40 -22.21 -5.65
C ALA A 274 -4.93 -22.02 -5.23
N LEU A 275 -4.00 -22.30 -6.15
CA LEU A 275 -2.56 -22.35 -5.88
C LEU A 275 -1.87 -20.98 -6.03
N ILE A 276 -2.42 -20.07 -6.82
CA ILE A 276 -1.78 -18.75 -7.07
C ILE A 276 -1.66 -17.86 -5.82
N PHE A 277 -2.45 -18.13 -4.76
CA PHE A 277 -2.35 -17.43 -3.49
C PHE A 277 -1.40 -18.11 -2.50
N GLU A 278 -0.83 -19.26 -2.86
CA GLU A 278 0.17 -19.97 -2.08
C GLU A 278 1.57 -19.41 -2.36
N GLU A 279 2.44 -19.57 -1.38
CA GLU A 279 3.77 -18.95 -1.35
C GLU A 279 4.69 -19.55 -2.42
N PHE A 280 5.52 -18.70 -3.04
CA PHE A 280 6.48 -19.08 -4.08
C PHE A 280 5.86 -19.80 -5.29
N THR A 281 4.54 -19.71 -5.46
CA THR A 281 3.84 -20.39 -6.53
C THR A 281 3.77 -19.49 -7.76
N GLN A 282 4.33 -19.94 -8.88
CA GLN A 282 4.29 -19.25 -10.16
C GLN A 282 3.40 -20.01 -11.14
N ALA A 283 2.49 -19.30 -11.82
CA ALA A 283 1.48 -19.94 -12.67
C ALA A 283 2.08 -20.62 -13.92
N ASP A 284 3.22 -20.20 -14.50
CA ASP A 284 3.84 -20.89 -15.65
C ASP A 284 5.35 -20.64 -15.79
N ALA A 285 6.14 -21.70 -15.98
CA ALA A 285 7.59 -21.63 -16.21
C ALA A 285 8.02 -20.94 -17.53
N GLY A 286 7.09 -20.80 -18.49
CA GLY A 286 7.31 -20.11 -19.77
C GLY A 286 7.05 -18.59 -19.71
N VAL A 287 6.02 -18.16 -18.97
CA VAL A 287 5.67 -16.74 -18.75
C VAL A 287 6.53 -16.13 -17.62
N ALA A 288 6.89 -16.93 -16.61
CA ALA A 288 7.81 -16.55 -15.53
C ALA A 288 9.19 -16.14 -16.02
N ARG A 289 9.68 -16.76 -17.11
CA ARG A 289 11.00 -16.46 -17.70
C ARG A 289 11.06 -15.08 -18.37
N ARG A 290 9.92 -14.52 -18.78
CA ARG A 290 9.84 -13.18 -19.40
C ARG A 290 9.54 -12.06 -18.40
N HIS A 291 8.86 -12.37 -17.29
CA HIS A 291 8.25 -11.34 -16.45
C HIS A 291 8.65 -11.35 -14.97
N GLY A 292 9.46 -12.29 -14.45
CA GLY A 292 10.19 -12.21 -13.16
C GLY A 292 9.43 -11.77 -11.89
N GLY A 293 9.41 -12.57 -10.82
CA GLY A 293 8.92 -12.13 -9.51
C GLY A 293 9.02 -13.24 -8.46
N ALA A 294 9.12 -12.92 -7.17
CA ALA A 294 9.31 -13.94 -6.12
C ALA A 294 8.12 -14.90 -5.97
N GLY A 295 6.97 -14.58 -6.58
CA GLY A 295 5.72 -15.30 -6.34
C GLY A 295 5.10 -14.99 -4.98
N LEU A 296 5.53 -13.89 -4.33
CA LEU A 296 5.06 -13.49 -3.00
C LEU A 296 3.91 -12.48 -3.04
N GLY A 297 3.77 -11.70 -4.12
CA GLY A 297 2.79 -10.60 -4.18
C GLY A 297 1.34 -11.00 -3.84
N LEU A 298 0.82 -12.11 -4.39
CA LEU A 298 -0.54 -12.60 -4.09
C LEU A 298 -0.65 -13.22 -2.69
N ALA A 299 0.41 -13.85 -2.18
CA ALA A 299 0.46 -14.35 -0.81
C ALA A 299 0.43 -13.19 0.21
N ILE A 300 1.17 -12.10 -0.06
CA ILE A 300 1.14 -10.85 0.71
C ILE A 300 -0.28 -10.27 0.71
N VAL A 301 -0.95 -10.20 -0.44
CA VAL A 301 -2.34 -9.73 -0.54
C VAL A 301 -3.27 -10.56 0.35
N LYS A 302 -3.18 -11.90 0.31
CA LYS A 302 -3.99 -12.80 1.15
C LYS A 302 -3.74 -12.56 2.64
N LYS A 303 -2.48 -12.42 3.07
CA LYS A 303 -2.14 -12.16 4.47
C LYS A 303 -2.62 -10.79 4.94
N LEU A 304 -2.43 -9.74 4.14
CA LEU A 304 -2.93 -8.39 4.45
C LEU A 304 -4.46 -8.35 4.53
N ALA A 305 -5.16 -8.96 3.58
CA ALA A 305 -6.62 -9.03 3.60
C ALA A 305 -7.13 -9.72 4.87
N LEU A 306 -6.53 -10.85 5.27
CA LEU A 306 -6.87 -11.56 6.50
C LEU A 306 -6.57 -10.73 7.76
N ALA A 307 -5.42 -10.05 7.81
CA ALA A 307 -5.06 -9.17 8.91
C ALA A 307 -6.05 -8.02 9.08
N MET A 308 -6.55 -7.47 7.96
CA MET A 308 -7.60 -6.44 7.92
C MET A 308 -9.02 -7.01 8.17
N GLY A 309 -9.17 -8.28 8.54
CA GLY A 309 -10.46 -8.92 8.82
C GLY A 309 -11.31 -9.20 7.58
N GLY A 310 -10.70 -9.17 6.39
CA GLY A 310 -11.33 -9.37 5.09
C GLY A 310 -11.03 -10.73 4.46
N GLU A 311 -11.36 -10.82 3.18
CA GLU A 311 -11.13 -12.00 2.34
C GLU A 311 -10.69 -11.59 0.95
N VAL A 312 -10.03 -12.50 0.24
CA VAL A 312 -9.56 -12.31 -1.14
C VAL A 312 -10.03 -13.48 -2.00
N GLY A 313 -10.24 -13.23 -3.28
CA GLY A 313 -10.45 -14.30 -4.24
C GLY A 313 -10.27 -13.86 -5.68
N LEU A 314 -10.66 -14.75 -6.58
CA LEU A 314 -10.50 -14.58 -8.01
C LEU A 314 -11.73 -15.12 -8.73
N VAL A 315 -12.11 -14.45 -9.82
CA VAL A 315 -12.96 -15.01 -10.87
C VAL A 315 -12.19 -14.88 -12.18
N SER A 316 -11.88 -15.99 -12.82
CA SER A 316 -11.12 -15.97 -14.08
C SER A 316 -11.53 -17.09 -15.02
N ARG A 317 -11.43 -16.80 -16.32
CA ARG A 317 -11.59 -17.77 -17.39
C ARG A 317 -10.42 -17.62 -18.37
N PRO A 318 -9.72 -18.71 -18.74
CA PRO A 318 -8.64 -18.65 -19.70
C PRO A 318 -9.08 -17.99 -21.02
N GLY A 319 -8.30 -17.02 -21.49
CA GLY A 319 -8.55 -16.23 -22.70
C GLY A 319 -9.52 -15.06 -22.55
N PHE A 320 -10.11 -14.85 -21.38
CA PHE A 320 -11.10 -13.78 -21.13
C PHE A 320 -10.71 -12.84 -19.96
N GLY A 321 -9.47 -12.94 -19.48
CA GLY A 321 -8.98 -12.14 -18.36
C GLY A 321 -9.24 -12.74 -16.98
N ALA A 322 -8.86 -11.96 -15.96
CA ALA A 322 -9.05 -12.29 -14.56
C ALA A 322 -9.64 -11.10 -13.79
N SER A 323 -10.35 -11.42 -12.71
CA SER A 323 -10.97 -10.47 -11.80
C SER A 323 -10.58 -10.85 -10.38
N PHE A 324 -9.52 -10.22 -9.88
CA PHE A 324 -9.04 -10.41 -8.52
C PHE A 324 -9.76 -9.45 -7.58
N TRP A 325 -10.31 -9.95 -6.49
CA TRP A 325 -11.09 -9.13 -5.57
C TRP A 325 -10.62 -9.29 -4.14
N VAL A 326 -10.73 -8.22 -3.37
CA VAL A 326 -10.58 -8.20 -1.92
C VAL A 326 -11.82 -7.56 -1.29
N GLU A 327 -12.36 -8.15 -0.25
CA GLU A 327 -13.53 -7.65 0.48
C GLU A 327 -13.15 -7.36 1.93
N LEU A 328 -13.24 -6.09 2.33
CA LEU A 328 -12.76 -5.58 3.61
C LEU A 328 -13.90 -4.99 4.45
N PRO A 329 -13.89 -5.18 5.78
CA PRO A 329 -14.86 -4.57 6.71
C PRO A 329 -14.51 -3.11 7.01
N LEU A 330 -14.62 -2.25 6.00
CA LEU A 330 -14.32 -0.82 6.11
C LEU A 330 -15.56 -0.04 6.54
N ALA A 331 -15.56 0.49 7.76
CA ALA A 331 -16.66 1.29 8.29
C ALA A 331 -16.72 2.64 7.57
N SER A 332 -17.93 3.09 7.19
CA SER A 332 -18.11 4.43 6.62
C SER A 332 -17.73 5.49 7.66
N ALA A 333 -16.91 6.45 7.27
CA ALA A 333 -16.66 7.65 8.06
C ALA A 333 -17.71 8.72 7.71
N ALA A 334 -17.89 9.72 8.58
CA ALA A 334 -18.72 10.87 8.28
C ALA A 334 -18.16 11.60 7.04
N ASN A 335 -19.04 11.94 6.11
CA ASN A 335 -18.69 12.73 4.94
C ASN A 335 -19.28 14.13 5.10
N GLU A 336 -18.42 15.14 5.26
CA GLU A 336 -18.84 16.53 5.42
C GLU A 336 -19.18 17.20 4.07
N GLU A 337 -18.73 16.62 2.95
CA GLU A 337 -18.94 17.18 1.61
C GLU A 337 -19.97 16.39 0.79
N ALA A 338 -20.83 17.12 0.08
CA ALA A 338 -21.75 16.52 -0.87
C ALA A 338 -20.98 15.88 -2.04
N ALA A 339 -21.27 14.61 -2.34
CA ALA A 339 -20.64 13.93 -3.46
C ALA A 339 -20.84 14.72 -4.77
N PRO A 340 -19.80 14.87 -5.60
CA PRO A 340 -19.92 15.61 -6.84
C PRO A 340 -20.94 14.93 -7.76
N SER A 341 -21.92 15.69 -8.24
CA SER A 341 -23.04 15.18 -9.04
C SER A 341 -23.16 15.92 -10.38
N LEU A 342 -23.49 15.13 -11.41
CA LEU A 342 -23.84 15.57 -12.76
C LEU A 342 -25.29 15.17 -13.07
N ALA A 343 -26.17 15.21 -12.06
CA ALA A 343 -27.56 14.80 -12.17
C ALA A 343 -28.25 15.40 -13.40
N GLY A 344 -28.79 14.53 -14.27
CA GLY A 344 -29.55 14.93 -15.45
C GLY A 344 -28.72 15.37 -16.67
N VAL A 345 -27.40 15.49 -16.56
CA VAL A 345 -26.53 15.79 -17.71
C VAL A 345 -26.43 14.55 -18.60
N ARG A 346 -26.66 14.70 -19.90
CA ARG A 346 -26.55 13.60 -20.88
C ARG A 346 -25.15 13.55 -21.45
N ILE A 347 -24.45 12.44 -21.27
CA ILE A 347 -23.04 12.30 -21.63
C ILE A 347 -22.84 11.14 -22.60
N CYS A 348 -22.25 11.41 -23.76
CA CYS A 348 -21.83 10.39 -24.72
C CYS A 348 -20.34 10.09 -24.53
N VAL A 349 -19.93 8.82 -24.55
CA VAL A 349 -18.52 8.41 -24.55
C VAL A 349 -18.14 7.88 -25.92
N VAL A 350 -17.09 8.44 -26.52
CA VAL A 350 -16.57 8.03 -27.83
C VAL A 350 -15.12 7.59 -27.64
N SER A 351 -14.86 6.29 -27.73
CA SER A 351 -13.53 5.70 -27.63
C SER A 351 -13.43 4.42 -28.46
N PRO A 352 -12.28 4.16 -29.10
CA PRO A 352 -12.00 2.86 -29.72
C PRO A 352 -11.79 1.75 -28.67
N SER A 353 -11.49 2.10 -27.42
CA SER A 353 -11.32 1.15 -26.32
C SER A 353 -12.67 0.80 -25.70
N LEU A 354 -13.07 -0.47 -25.83
CA LEU A 354 -14.27 -1.01 -25.17
C LEU A 354 -14.17 -0.89 -23.65
N LEU A 355 -12.97 -1.12 -23.09
CA LEU A 355 -12.72 -1.05 -21.66
C LEU A 355 -12.90 0.38 -21.12
N LEU A 356 -12.33 1.37 -21.82
CA LEU A 356 -12.51 2.78 -21.46
C LEU A 356 -13.98 3.20 -21.61
N THR A 357 -14.64 2.80 -22.70
CA THR A 357 -16.06 3.09 -22.95
C THR A 357 -16.95 2.58 -21.82
N GLN A 358 -16.81 1.29 -21.45
CA GLN A 358 -17.59 0.69 -20.37
C GLN A 358 -17.31 1.35 -19.03
N THR A 359 -16.04 1.62 -18.73
CA THR A 359 -15.63 2.21 -17.47
C THR A 359 -16.12 3.65 -17.34
N MET A 360 -15.97 4.46 -18.39
CA MET A 360 -16.45 5.84 -18.38
C MET A 360 -17.97 5.91 -18.31
N ARG A 361 -18.70 4.99 -18.94
CA ARG A 361 -20.16 4.91 -18.75
C ARG A 361 -20.53 4.59 -17.30
N ALA A 362 -19.82 3.68 -16.65
CA ALA A 362 -20.04 3.38 -15.23
C ALA A 362 -19.77 4.61 -14.34
N VAL A 363 -18.71 5.36 -14.63
CA VAL A 363 -18.38 6.62 -13.95
C VAL A 363 -19.46 7.70 -14.16
N VAL A 364 -19.94 7.86 -15.40
CA VAL A 364 -21.03 8.80 -15.74
C VAL A 364 -22.30 8.46 -14.95
N ILE A 365 -22.68 7.17 -14.92
CA ILE A 365 -23.83 6.70 -14.15
C ILE A 365 -23.62 6.95 -12.65
N SER A 366 -22.42 6.70 -12.12
CA SER A 366 -22.14 6.87 -10.69
C SER A 366 -22.14 8.33 -10.23
N LEU A 367 -22.01 9.28 -11.17
CA LEU A 367 -22.16 10.71 -10.95
C LEU A 367 -23.62 11.20 -11.11
N GLY A 368 -24.55 10.32 -11.48
CA GLY A 368 -25.97 10.64 -11.71
C GLY A 368 -26.27 11.22 -13.10
N ALA A 369 -25.28 11.25 -14.00
CA ALA A 369 -25.48 11.64 -15.38
C ALA A 369 -26.14 10.49 -16.19
N VAL A 370 -26.78 10.85 -17.30
CA VAL A 370 -27.47 9.93 -18.20
C VAL A 370 -26.52 9.57 -19.35
N PRO A 371 -26.01 8.33 -19.43
CA PRO A 371 -25.23 7.91 -20.58
C PRO A 371 -26.12 7.82 -21.81
N VAL A 372 -25.67 8.38 -22.94
CA VAL A 372 -26.36 8.30 -24.23
C VAL A 372 -25.47 7.63 -25.28
N GLU A 373 -26.09 7.07 -26.32
CA GLU A 373 -25.37 6.40 -27.41
C GLU A 373 -24.84 7.39 -28.44
N ARG A 374 -23.83 6.97 -29.22
CA ARG A 374 -23.31 7.77 -30.32
C ARG A 374 -24.39 8.00 -31.36
N GLY A 375 -24.74 9.26 -31.60
CA GLY A 375 -25.79 9.66 -32.55
C GLY A 375 -27.02 10.28 -31.88
N ASP A 376 -27.25 9.97 -30.61
CA ASP A 376 -28.23 10.72 -29.80
C ASP A 376 -27.65 12.08 -29.41
N TYR A 377 -28.52 13.07 -29.26
CA TYR A 377 -28.11 14.38 -28.74
C TYR A 377 -27.46 14.18 -27.36
N ALA A 378 -26.30 14.79 -27.13
CA ALA A 378 -25.60 14.76 -25.84
C ALA A 378 -25.38 16.18 -25.32
N ASP A 379 -25.38 16.40 -24.01
CA ASP A 379 -24.98 17.70 -23.47
C ASP A 379 -23.45 17.81 -23.55
N VAL A 380 -22.75 16.73 -23.21
CA VAL A 380 -21.29 16.63 -23.32
C VAL A 380 -20.88 15.33 -24.01
N VAL A 381 -19.89 15.41 -24.90
CA VAL A 381 -19.21 14.23 -25.46
C VAL A 381 -17.83 14.09 -24.82
N LEU A 382 -17.53 12.93 -24.24
CA LEU A 382 -16.19 12.54 -23.80
C LEU A 382 -15.51 11.80 -24.94
N LEU A 383 -14.49 12.41 -25.54
CA LEU A 383 -13.76 11.90 -26.68
C LEU A 383 -12.40 11.38 -26.25
N ASP A 384 -12.14 10.09 -26.41
CA ASP A 384 -10.82 9.50 -26.21
C ASP A 384 -9.86 9.94 -27.31
N TRP A 385 -8.88 10.76 -26.93
CA TRP A 385 -8.00 11.39 -27.91
C TRP A 385 -6.96 10.40 -28.43
N HIS A 386 -6.82 10.35 -29.76
CA HIS A 386 -5.77 9.60 -30.46
C HIS A 386 -5.34 10.32 -31.74
N ASP A 387 -4.18 9.97 -32.28
CA ASP A 387 -3.57 10.67 -33.43
C ASP A 387 -4.41 10.62 -34.72
N ALA A 388 -5.33 9.64 -34.84
CA ALA A 388 -6.25 9.55 -35.96
C ALA A 388 -7.54 10.39 -35.83
N VAL A 389 -7.73 11.13 -34.73
CA VAL A 389 -8.88 12.05 -34.60
C VAL A 389 -8.62 13.27 -35.49
N ASP A 390 -9.53 13.56 -36.42
CA ASP A 390 -9.46 14.73 -37.29
C ASP A 390 -10.50 15.80 -36.93
N GLY A 391 -10.36 16.97 -37.57
CA GLY A 391 -11.29 18.09 -37.36
C GLY A 391 -12.72 17.80 -37.82
N GLU A 392 -12.90 16.95 -38.84
CA GLU A 392 -14.24 16.60 -39.35
C GLU A 392 -15.03 15.76 -38.34
N GLU A 393 -14.38 14.80 -37.67
CA GLU A 393 -14.97 14.02 -36.59
C GLU A 393 -15.37 14.92 -35.41
N ILE A 394 -14.50 15.85 -35.01
CA ILE A 394 -14.78 16.79 -33.91
C ILE A 394 -15.96 17.69 -34.27
N ASP A 395 -16.01 18.22 -35.49
CA ASP A 395 -17.12 19.05 -35.97
C ASP A 395 -18.43 18.25 -36.03
N ALA A 396 -18.38 16.97 -36.40
CA ALA A 396 -19.55 16.10 -36.37
C ALA A 396 -20.08 15.88 -34.95
N LEU A 397 -19.19 15.68 -33.97
CA LEU A 397 -19.58 15.53 -32.57
C LEU A 397 -20.20 16.82 -32.03
N ARG A 398 -19.64 17.99 -32.36
CA ARG A 398 -20.15 19.31 -31.95
C ARG A 398 -21.53 19.63 -32.50
N ARG A 399 -21.87 19.16 -33.70
CA ARG A 399 -23.22 19.36 -34.26
C ARG A 399 -24.31 18.69 -33.42
N ASN A 400 -23.95 17.65 -32.66
CA ASN A 400 -24.89 16.87 -31.87
C ASN A 400 -24.61 16.95 -30.35
N SER A 401 -23.78 17.92 -29.92
CA SER A 401 -23.52 18.16 -28.51
C SER A 401 -23.33 19.63 -28.16
N ARG A 402 -23.48 20.00 -26.88
CA ARG A 402 -23.16 21.37 -26.43
C ARG A 402 -21.65 21.56 -26.25
N ALA A 403 -20.95 20.52 -25.81
CA ALA A 403 -19.51 20.54 -25.65
C ALA A 403 -18.86 19.18 -25.96
N VAL A 404 -17.55 19.23 -26.24
CA VAL A 404 -16.68 18.06 -26.40
C VAL A 404 -15.52 18.21 -25.41
N ILE A 405 -15.24 17.17 -24.63
CA ILE A 405 -14.12 17.09 -23.69
C ILE A 405 -13.19 15.97 -24.14
N ALA A 406 -11.92 16.28 -24.39
CA ALA A 406 -10.92 15.28 -24.72
C ALA A 406 -10.43 14.52 -23.47
N LEU A 407 -10.30 13.19 -23.57
CA LEU A 407 -9.61 12.34 -22.62
C LEU A 407 -8.18 12.15 -23.13
N ALA A 408 -7.20 12.81 -22.52
CA ALA A 408 -5.81 12.80 -22.96
C ALA A 408 -4.94 11.94 -22.03
N PRO A 409 -3.95 11.21 -22.55
CA PRO A 409 -2.95 10.53 -21.70
C PRO A 409 -2.14 11.53 -20.85
N GLN A 410 -1.95 11.25 -19.56
CA GLN A 410 -1.27 12.16 -18.64
C GLN A 410 0.18 12.49 -19.02
N GLU A 411 0.88 11.58 -19.71
CA GLU A 411 2.31 11.69 -20.04
C GLU A 411 2.56 12.50 -21.32
N GLN A 412 1.52 12.83 -22.09
CA GLN A 412 1.60 13.60 -23.33
C GLN A 412 0.85 14.93 -23.22
N ARG A 413 1.28 15.80 -22.30
CA ARG A 413 0.67 17.14 -22.17
C ARG A 413 0.73 17.99 -23.45
N GLN A 414 1.65 17.70 -24.36
CA GLN A 414 1.72 18.33 -25.69
C GLN A 414 0.48 18.06 -26.55
N ILE A 415 -0.27 16.98 -26.27
CA ILE A 415 -1.56 16.70 -26.93
C ILE A 415 -2.60 17.77 -26.61
N ILE A 416 -2.48 18.49 -25.48
CA ILE A 416 -3.44 19.54 -25.12
C ILE A 416 -3.43 20.66 -26.16
N ASP A 417 -2.26 21.01 -26.68
CA ASP A 417 -2.14 22.02 -27.74
C ASP A 417 -2.74 21.52 -29.06
N ALA A 418 -2.56 20.23 -29.37
CA ALA A 418 -3.20 19.59 -30.52
C ALA A 418 -4.73 19.54 -30.39
N CYS A 419 -5.25 19.22 -29.20
CA CYS A 419 -6.69 19.25 -28.89
C CYS A 419 -7.27 20.63 -29.14
N ARG A 420 -6.60 21.68 -28.63
CA ARG A 420 -7.02 23.07 -28.81
C ARG A 420 -6.95 23.52 -30.26
N ALA A 421 -5.89 23.13 -30.98
CA ALA A 421 -5.76 23.42 -32.41
C ALA A 421 -6.87 22.77 -33.24
N ALA A 422 -7.32 21.58 -32.83
CA ALA A 422 -8.47 20.89 -33.41
C ALA A 422 -9.83 21.42 -32.88
N GLY A 423 -9.81 22.50 -32.12
CA GLY A 423 -10.99 23.20 -31.61
C GLY A 423 -11.46 22.76 -30.23
N VAL A 424 -10.97 21.66 -29.64
CA VAL A 424 -11.44 21.15 -28.33
C VAL A 424 -10.90 21.99 -27.17
N GLU A 425 -11.78 22.76 -26.53
CA GLU A 425 -11.42 23.71 -25.46
C GLU A 425 -11.22 23.05 -24.08
N HIS A 426 -11.83 21.89 -23.88
CA HIS A 426 -11.88 21.20 -22.59
C HIS A 426 -11.21 19.83 -22.66
N TYR A 427 -10.45 19.47 -21.64
CA TYR A 427 -9.81 18.16 -21.54
C TYR A 427 -9.71 17.66 -20.09
N THR A 428 -9.58 16.35 -19.93
CA THR A 428 -9.21 15.66 -18.69
C THR A 428 -8.14 14.62 -18.97
N LEU A 429 -7.36 14.25 -17.95
CA LEU A 429 -6.24 13.31 -18.10
C LEU A 429 -6.67 11.89 -17.72
N LYS A 430 -6.13 10.89 -18.42
CA LYS A 430 -6.25 9.46 -18.09
C LYS A 430 -5.14 9.04 -17.11
N PRO A 431 -5.41 8.23 -16.07
CA PRO A 431 -6.74 7.71 -15.67
C PRO A 431 -7.66 8.80 -15.11
N VAL A 432 -8.93 8.83 -15.54
CA VAL A 432 -9.85 9.95 -15.29
C VAL A 432 -10.31 10.02 -13.83
N ARG A 433 -10.05 11.16 -13.18
CA ARG A 433 -10.56 11.48 -11.84
C ARG A 433 -12.02 11.96 -11.90
N ARG A 434 -12.89 11.43 -11.03
CA ARG A 434 -14.32 11.83 -10.96
C ARG A 434 -14.48 13.32 -10.66
N GLY A 435 -13.74 13.86 -9.69
CA GLY A 435 -13.77 15.29 -9.35
C GLY A 435 -13.43 16.20 -10.54
N SER A 436 -12.30 15.94 -11.19
CA SER A 436 -11.87 16.70 -12.37
C SER A 436 -12.83 16.58 -13.56
N LEU A 437 -13.46 15.41 -13.75
CA LEU A 437 -14.48 15.23 -14.77
C LEU A 437 -15.71 16.11 -14.49
N VAL A 438 -16.20 16.12 -13.24
CA VAL A 438 -17.36 16.94 -12.84
C VAL A 438 -17.09 18.42 -13.04
N GLU A 439 -15.95 18.90 -12.56
CA GLU A 439 -15.51 20.29 -12.76
C GLU A 439 -15.47 20.65 -14.25
N ARG A 440 -14.89 19.77 -15.08
CA ARG A 440 -14.76 20.04 -16.50
C ARG A 440 -16.10 20.01 -17.24
N VAL A 441 -17.00 19.10 -16.87
CA VAL A 441 -18.36 19.04 -17.43
C VAL A 441 -19.14 20.30 -17.08
N ARG A 442 -19.12 20.76 -15.82
CA ARG A 442 -19.80 22.00 -15.40
C ARG A 442 -19.26 23.23 -16.12
N ALA A 443 -17.93 23.35 -16.19
CA ALA A 443 -17.28 24.43 -16.93
C ALA A 443 -17.68 24.43 -18.41
N ALA A 444 -17.76 23.24 -19.04
CA ALA A 444 -18.15 23.10 -20.44
C ALA A 444 -19.63 23.44 -20.71
N LEU A 445 -20.49 23.34 -19.70
CA LEU A 445 -21.91 23.68 -19.80
C LEU A 445 -22.23 25.13 -19.44
N GLY A 446 -21.22 25.90 -18.99
CA GLY A 446 -21.38 27.30 -18.60
C GLY A 446 -21.97 27.51 -17.19
N ASP A 447 -22.04 26.45 -16.38
CA ASP A 447 -22.38 26.57 -14.96
C ASP A 447 -21.12 27.07 -14.22
N GLU A 448 -21.01 28.37 -13.99
CA GLU A 448 -19.97 28.90 -13.09
C GLU A 448 -20.28 28.50 -11.64
N PRO A 449 -19.40 27.74 -10.94
CA PRO A 449 -19.33 27.85 -9.50
C PRO A 449 -18.63 29.16 -9.14
N ALA A 450 -19.18 29.88 -8.16
CA ALA A 450 -18.58 31.07 -7.56
C ALA A 450 -17.11 30.81 -7.23
N GLN A 451 -16.22 31.57 -7.88
CA GLN A 451 -14.81 31.80 -7.51
C GLN A 451 -14.16 30.73 -6.63
N ALA A 452 -13.84 29.59 -7.22
CA ALA A 452 -12.59 28.92 -6.87
C ALA A 452 -11.59 29.37 -7.93
N THR A 453 -10.70 30.27 -7.55
CA THR A 453 -9.52 30.66 -8.32
C THR A 453 -8.94 29.41 -8.98
N PRO A 454 -8.62 29.42 -10.28
CA PRO A 454 -7.86 28.32 -10.84
C PRO A 454 -6.58 28.23 -9.99
N LYS A 455 -6.37 27.13 -9.26
CA LYS A 455 -5.02 26.69 -8.96
C LYS A 455 -4.40 26.41 -10.32
N ALA A 456 -3.91 27.48 -10.94
CA ALA A 456 -2.97 27.44 -12.01
C ALA A 456 -1.91 26.43 -11.55
N SER A 457 -1.92 25.25 -12.17
CA SER A 457 -0.67 24.50 -12.30
C SER A 457 0.28 25.51 -12.92
N ALA A 458 1.23 25.95 -12.10
CA ALA A 458 2.25 26.88 -12.50
C ALA A 458 2.75 26.49 -13.89
N SER A 459 2.56 27.42 -14.83
CA SER A 459 3.49 27.59 -15.92
C SER A 459 4.90 27.58 -15.32
N THR A 460 5.74 26.63 -15.71
CA THR A 460 7.18 26.85 -15.59
C THR A 460 7.75 26.81 -17.00
N PRO A 461 8.22 27.95 -17.54
CA PRO A 461 9.22 27.94 -18.60
C PRO A 461 10.46 27.20 -18.07
N ALA A 462 11.32 26.68 -18.94
CA ALA A 462 12.62 26.18 -18.55
C ALA A 462 13.44 27.27 -17.82
N GLN A 463 13.42 27.29 -16.49
CA GLN A 463 14.27 28.09 -15.60
C GLN A 463 14.62 27.23 -14.38
N GLN A 464 15.91 27.22 -14.00
CA GLN A 464 16.43 26.51 -12.83
C GLN A 464 15.72 27.01 -11.56
N PRO A 465 14.80 26.22 -10.95
CA PRO A 465 13.85 26.74 -9.97
C PRO A 465 14.47 27.07 -8.60
N LEU A 466 15.72 26.67 -8.34
CA LEU A 466 16.41 26.86 -7.06
C LEU A 466 17.67 27.73 -7.18
N LEU A 467 17.79 28.51 -8.26
CA LEU A 467 19.01 29.28 -8.57
C LEU A 467 19.37 30.24 -7.42
N GLY A 468 20.54 30.01 -6.81
CA GLY A 468 21.10 30.87 -5.77
C GLY A 468 20.76 30.48 -4.33
N MET A 469 19.94 29.45 -4.09
CA MET A 469 19.64 28.99 -2.73
C MET A 469 20.85 28.37 -2.04
N SER A 470 21.11 28.75 -0.79
CA SER A 470 22.14 28.14 0.06
C SER A 470 21.54 26.99 0.89
N VAL A 471 22.02 25.77 0.68
CA VAL A 471 21.50 24.56 1.34
C VAL A 471 22.57 23.92 2.21
N LEU A 472 22.26 23.65 3.48
CA LEU A 472 23.07 22.80 4.35
C LEU A 472 22.56 21.36 4.25
N LEU A 473 23.44 20.40 3.96
CA LEU A 473 23.13 18.97 3.88
C LEU A 473 23.98 18.20 4.89
N ALA A 474 23.34 17.61 5.91
CA ALA A 474 23.98 16.71 6.86
C ALA A 474 23.59 15.26 6.54
N GLU A 475 24.56 14.47 6.06
CA GLU A 475 24.37 13.06 5.69
C GLU A 475 25.70 12.33 5.91
N ASP A 476 25.69 11.28 6.73
CA ASP A 476 26.88 10.51 7.11
C ASP A 476 27.34 9.55 6.00
N ASN A 477 26.41 9.09 5.16
CA ASN A 477 26.71 8.23 4.03
C ASN A 477 27.25 9.06 2.84
N PRO A 478 28.53 8.88 2.44
CA PRO A 478 29.15 9.70 1.40
C PRO A 478 28.50 9.53 0.03
N ILE A 479 27.85 8.39 -0.25
CA ILE A 479 27.17 8.14 -1.52
C ILE A 479 25.85 8.91 -1.60
N ASN A 480 25.05 8.87 -0.53
CA ASN A 480 23.79 9.63 -0.44
C ASN A 480 24.08 11.14 -0.47
N ALA A 481 25.12 11.57 0.25
CA ALA A 481 25.55 12.95 0.27
C ALA A 481 25.97 13.43 -1.13
N LEU A 482 26.72 12.60 -1.87
CA LEU A 482 27.10 12.89 -3.26
C LEU A 482 25.88 13.01 -4.18
N LEU A 483 24.90 12.11 -4.07
CA LEU A 483 23.68 12.13 -4.88
C LEU A 483 22.87 13.41 -4.61
N ALA A 484 22.51 13.66 -3.35
CA ALA A 484 21.70 14.81 -2.97
C ALA A 484 22.40 16.13 -3.33
N ARG A 485 23.70 16.25 -3.05
CA ARG A 485 24.50 17.41 -3.45
C ARG A 485 24.46 17.63 -4.96
N THR A 486 24.69 16.59 -5.75
CA THR A 486 24.73 16.72 -7.22
C THR A 486 23.38 17.17 -7.79
N LEU A 487 22.27 16.63 -7.26
CA LEU A 487 20.92 17.02 -7.67
C LEU A 487 20.61 18.49 -7.36
N LEU A 488 20.91 18.93 -6.13
CA LEU A 488 20.69 20.29 -5.67
C LEU A 488 21.59 21.30 -6.42
N THR A 489 22.87 20.99 -6.59
CA THR A 489 23.80 21.85 -7.36
C THR A 489 23.36 22.01 -8.80
N ARG A 490 22.86 20.94 -9.46
CA ARG A 490 22.37 21.03 -10.84
C ARG A 490 21.07 21.84 -10.95
N ALA A 491 20.27 21.87 -9.90
CA ALA A 491 19.08 22.71 -9.81
C ALA A 491 19.39 24.19 -9.50
N GLY A 492 20.66 24.54 -9.27
CA GLY A 492 21.13 25.91 -9.07
C GLY A 492 21.46 26.28 -7.62
N CYS A 493 21.40 25.33 -6.68
CA CYS A 493 21.74 25.59 -5.27
C CYS A 493 23.25 25.62 -5.02
N THR A 494 23.68 26.41 -4.04
CA THR A 494 24.98 26.27 -3.37
C THR A 494 24.81 25.31 -2.19
N VAL A 495 25.52 24.18 -2.18
CA VAL A 495 25.32 23.14 -1.16
C VAL A 495 26.57 23.01 -0.28
N THR A 496 26.40 23.18 1.02
CA THR A 496 27.42 22.85 2.03
C THR A 496 27.10 21.48 2.62
N THR A 497 28.02 20.53 2.53
CA THR A 497 27.84 19.16 3.05
C THR A 497 28.65 18.97 4.32
N VAL A 498 28.03 18.38 5.34
CA VAL A 498 28.64 17.97 6.62
C VAL A 498 28.32 16.51 6.90
N GLN A 499 29.12 15.85 7.73
CA GLN A 499 29.03 14.39 7.94
C GLN A 499 28.28 13.99 9.21
N ASP A 500 27.97 14.93 10.09
CA ASP A 500 27.30 14.67 11.36
C ASP A 500 26.55 15.89 11.89
N GLY A 501 25.79 15.67 12.97
CA GLY A 501 24.98 16.68 13.59
C GLY A 501 25.75 17.81 14.30
N GLU A 502 26.95 17.56 14.83
CA GLU A 502 27.75 18.60 15.51
C GLU A 502 28.30 19.59 14.48
N GLU A 503 28.84 19.08 13.37
CA GLU A 503 29.28 19.90 12.23
C GLU A 503 28.13 20.71 11.65
N ALA A 504 26.92 20.13 11.59
CA ALA A 504 25.72 20.82 11.14
C ALA A 504 25.35 22.02 12.04
N VAL A 505 25.40 21.85 13.37
CA VAL A 505 25.16 22.95 14.33
C VAL A 505 26.21 24.04 14.17
N VAL A 506 27.49 23.67 14.06
CA VAL A 506 28.59 24.63 13.86
C VAL A 506 28.40 25.40 12.55
N ALA A 507 28.13 24.70 11.45
CA ALA A 507 27.91 25.33 10.15
C ALA A 507 26.69 26.28 10.17
N ALA A 508 25.57 25.84 10.76
CA ALA A 508 24.36 26.65 10.88
C ALA A 508 24.55 27.90 11.76
N SER A 509 25.43 27.84 12.77
CA SER A 509 25.77 29.00 13.60
C SER A 509 26.67 30.01 12.88
N ALA A 510 27.48 29.54 11.94
CA ALA A 510 28.46 30.36 11.21
C ALA A 510 27.90 31.02 9.95
N GLY A 511 26.81 30.49 9.38
CA GLY A 511 26.24 30.96 8.11
C GLY A 511 24.71 31.06 8.14
N GLY A 512 24.14 31.74 7.13
CA GLY A 512 22.71 31.74 6.86
C GLY A 512 22.38 30.77 5.72
N PHE A 513 21.57 29.76 6.00
CA PHE A 513 21.06 28.84 4.99
C PHE A 513 19.59 29.13 4.67
N ASP A 514 19.21 28.93 3.42
CA ASP A 514 17.83 29.05 2.96
C ASP A 514 17.04 27.78 3.25
N LEU A 515 17.72 26.64 3.32
CA LEU A 515 17.18 25.31 3.57
C LEU A 515 18.23 24.43 4.26
N ILE A 516 17.80 23.59 5.20
CA ILE A 516 18.64 22.61 5.88
C ILE A 516 18.04 21.22 5.68
N LEU A 517 18.83 20.27 5.19
CA LEU A 517 18.49 18.85 5.07
C LEU A 517 19.28 18.06 6.11
N LEU A 518 18.60 17.35 7.00
CA LEU A 518 19.23 16.60 8.09
C LEU A 518 18.86 15.13 8.00
N ASP A 519 19.84 14.25 7.85
CA ASP A 519 19.64 12.84 8.16
C ASP A 519 19.29 12.66 9.64
N ILE A 520 18.23 11.93 9.92
CA ILE A 520 17.82 11.64 11.29
C ILE A 520 18.85 10.75 11.97
N ARG A 521 19.39 9.75 11.25
CA ARG A 521 20.29 8.76 11.82
C ARG A 521 21.75 9.07 11.48
N MET A 522 22.36 9.96 12.27
CA MET A 522 23.78 10.31 12.16
C MET A 522 24.55 9.93 13.43
N PRO A 523 25.87 9.63 13.33
CA PRO A 523 26.71 9.36 14.50
C PRO A 523 26.97 10.63 15.32
N ARG A 524 27.27 10.44 16.62
CA ARG A 524 27.49 11.47 17.66
C ARG A 524 26.26 12.27 18.04
N LEU A 525 25.68 13.00 17.09
CA LEU A 525 24.52 13.84 17.29
C LEU A 525 23.49 13.53 16.21
N ASP A 526 22.33 13.03 16.61
CA ASP A 526 21.25 12.66 15.70
C ASP A 526 20.54 13.89 15.13
N GLY A 527 19.79 13.69 14.04
CA GLY A 527 19.15 14.81 13.33
C GLY A 527 18.12 15.55 14.18
N PHE A 528 17.46 14.88 15.14
CA PHE A 528 16.48 15.51 16.02
C PHE A 528 17.13 16.46 17.00
N GLU A 529 18.17 16.01 17.68
CA GLU A 529 18.91 16.83 18.63
C GLU A 529 19.64 17.97 17.90
N THR A 530 20.15 17.71 16.69
CA THR A 530 20.69 18.76 15.80
C THR A 530 19.64 19.83 15.49
N ALA A 531 18.42 19.46 15.11
CA ALA A 531 17.36 20.43 14.80
C ALA A 531 17.02 21.30 16.02
N VAL A 532 16.88 20.69 17.19
CA VAL A 532 16.62 21.42 18.45
C VAL A 532 17.74 22.43 18.73
N ARG A 533 19.01 22.04 18.56
CA ARG A 533 20.16 22.92 18.79
C ARG A 533 20.25 24.05 17.77
N ILE A 534 19.96 23.79 16.49
CA ILE A 534 19.91 24.83 15.44
C ILE A 534 18.81 25.85 15.74
N ARG A 535 17.62 25.39 16.15
CA ARG A 535 16.50 26.26 16.54
C ARG A 535 16.83 27.09 17.78
N ALA A 536 17.49 26.51 18.78
CA ALA A 536 17.87 27.19 20.02
C ALA A 536 19.06 28.17 19.86
N GLY A 537 19.94 27.96 18.88
CA GLY A 537 21.16 28.75 18.68
C GLY A 537 20.94 30.21 18.26
N GLY A 538 19.75 30.55 17.75
CA GLY A 538 19.46 31.88 17.19
C GLY A 538 20.22 32.18 15.89
N GLY A 539 19.82 33.23 15.18
CA GLY A 539 20.44 33.66 13.90
C GLY A 539 19.65 33.25 12.64
N PRO A 540 20.17 33.56 11.44
CA PRO A 540 19.42 33.42 10.18
C PRO A 540 18.99 31.98 9.87
N SER A 541 19.84 31.00 10.21
CA SER A 541 19.57 29.57 10.02
C SER A 541 18.56 28.99 11.01
N ALA A 542 18.36 29.63 12.18
CA ALA A 542 17.35 29.20 13.14
C ALA A 542 15.92 29.37 12.61
N ALA A 543 15.71 30.24 11.62
CA ALA A 543 14.43 30.42 10.93
C ALA A 543 14.37 29.71 9.56
N ALA A 544 15.43 29.01 9.16
CA ALA A 544 15.45 28.27 7.91
C ALA A 544 14.61 26.99 8.02
N PRO A 545 13.87 26.60 6.98
CA PRO A 545 13.22 25.30 6.91
C PRO A 545 14.23 24.16 7.14
N ILE A 546 13.93 23.26 8.08
CA ILE A 546 14.69 22.05 8.37
C ILE A 546 13.87 20.85 7.90
N ILE A 547 14.42 20.07 6.98
CA ILE A 547 13.75 18.92 6.39
C ILE A 547 14.49 17.66 6.79
N ALA A 548 13.75 16.72 7.38
CA ALA A 548 14.30 15.46 7.84
C ALA A 548 14.51 14.49 6.67
N LEU A 549 15.66 13.84 6.57
CA LEU A 549 15.89 12.70 5.69
C LEU A 549 15.76 11.44 6.54
N THR A 550 14.74 10.62 6.28
CA THR A 550 14.44 9.46 7.13
C THR A 550 14.25 8.17 6.34
N ALA A 551 14.57 7.03 6.96
CA ALA A 551 14.33 5.70 6.40
C ALA A 551 12.88 5.21 6.56
N ASP A 552 12.11 5.82 7.45
CA ASP A 552 10.72 5.47 7.78
C ASP A 552 9.94 6.75 8.11
N ALA A 553 8.68 6.84 7.70
CA ALA A 553 7.85 8.03 7.94
C ALA A 553 6.63 7.67 8.80
N GLY A 554 6.80 6.80 9.79
CA GLY A 554 5.74 6.49 10.76
C GLY A 554 5.27 7.73 11.53
N GLU A 555 4.05 7.68 12.08
CA GLU A 555 3.47 8.79 12.86
C GLU A 555 4.32 9.19 14.07
N GLU A 556 4.96 8.23 14.75
CA GLU A 556 5.84 8.52 15.89
C GLU A 556 7.07 9.35 15.49
N GLU A 557 7.70 9.01 14.37
CA GLU A 557 8.88 9.68 13.87
C GLU A 557 8.54 11.08 13.37
N ARG A 558 7.38 11.24 12.71
CA ARG A 558 6.83 12.56 12.34
C ARG A 558 6.52 13.43 13.56
N ALA A 559 5.87 12.85 14.58
CA ALA A 559 5.56 13.57 15.81
C ALA A 559 6.84 14.00 16.54
N HIS A 560 7.89 13.18 16.50
CA HIS A 560 9.18 13.50 17.07
C HIS A 560 9.92 14.59 16.26
N ALA A 561 9.90 14.50 14.92
CA ALA A 561 10.44 15.53 14.02
C ALA A 561 9.79 16.90 14.23
N ALA A 562 8.46 16.93 14.34
CA ALA A 562 7.69 18.13 14.60
C ALA A 562 8.05 18.76 15.95
N LYS A 563 8.17 17.94 17.00
CA LYS A 563 8.60 18.40 18.34
C LYS A 563 10.03 18.93 18.34
N ALA A 564 10.90 18.38 17.51
CA ALA A 564 12.28 18.84 17.33
C ALA A 564 12.40 20.16 16.54
N GLY A 565 11.28 20.67 15.99
CA GLY A 565 11.25 21.92 15.24
C GLY A 565 11.66 21.78 13.76
N MET A 566 11.57 20.57 13.21
CA MET A 566 11.65 20.35 11.76
C MET A 566 10.37 20.87 11.07
N ASP A 567 10.37 21.00 9.76
CA ASP A 567 9.25 21.58 8.98
C ASP A 567 8.65 20.60 7.96
N ASP A 568 9.43 19.62 7.48
CA ASP A 568 8.97 18.58 6.55
C ASP A 568 9.93 17.36 6.61
N PHE A 569 9.63 16.30 5.85
CA PHE A 569 10.48 15.13 5.71
C PHE A 569 10.56 14.61 4.27
N ILE A 570 11.64 13.89 3.98
CA ILE A 570 11.87 13.14 2.75
C ILE A 570 12.25 11.73 3.15
N THR A 571 11.49 10.76 2.67
CA THR A 571 11.81 9.34 2.85
C THR A 571 12.99 8.94 1.97
N LYS A 572 13.91 8.15 2.53
CA LYS A 572 15.00 7.49 1.85
C LYS A 572 14.49 6.17 1.24
N PRO A 573 14.87 5.82 -0.01
CA PRO A 573 15.87 6.48 -0.85
C PRO A 573 15.41 7.84 -1.39
N ILE A 574 16.36 8.78 -1.47
CA ILE A 574 16.10 10.15 -1.91
C ILE A 574 15.72 10.13 -3.40
N ASP A 575 14.43 10.32 -3.67
CA ASP A 575 13.93 10.52 -5.03
C ASP A 575 14.27 11.93 -5.53
N ALA A 576 14.82 12.02 -6.73
CA ALA A 576 15.30 13.27 -7.29
C ALA A 576 14.16 14.29 -7.53
N ASN A 577 12.99 13.82 -7.96
CA ASN A 577 11.85 14.71 -8.20
C ASN A 577 11.28 15.20 -6.86
N ARG A 578 11.16 14.31 -5.87
CA ARG A 578 10.67 14.67 -4.54
C ARG A 578 11.59 15.64 -3.83
N LEU A 579 12.91 15.42 -3.87
CA LEU A 579 13.89 16.34 -3.28
C LEU A 579 13.76 17.75 -3.87
N LEU A 580 13.65 17.85 -5.21
CA LEU A 580 13.52 19.13 -5.89
C LEU A 580 12.16 19.79 -5.65
N GLN A 581 11.07 19.01 -5.61
CA GLN A 581 9.74 19.53 -5.30
C GLN A 581 9.68 20.09 -3.88
N VAL A 582 10.21 19.34 -2.91
CA VAL A 582 10.23 19.76 -1.51
C VAL A 582 11.11 21.00 -1.34
N ALA A 583 12.31 21.02 -1.92
CA ALA A 583 13.17 22.22 -1.90
C ALA A 583 12.49 23.43 -2.58
N ALA A 584 11.77 23.21 -3.69
CA ALA A 584 11.06 24.27 -4.42
C ALA A 584 9.81 24.79 -3.69
N ARG A 585 9.24 24.05 -2.72
CA ARG A 585 8.14 24.57 -1.88
C ARG A 585 8.59 25.70 -0.97
N PHE A 586 9.88 25.71 -0.62
CA PHE A 586 10.45 26.66 0.34
C PHE A 586 11.21 27.82 -0.33
N THR A 587 11.10 27.98 -1.65
CA THR A 587 11.68 29.11 -2.41
C THR A 587 10.92 30.42 -2.21
N GLU A 588 9.63 30.36 -1.86
CA GLU A 588 8.77 31.52 -1.60
C GLU A 588 8.45 31.61 -0.09
N ARG A 589 9.26 32.33 0.71
CA ARG A 589 8.93 32.57 2.14
C ARG A 589 7.79 33.61 2.26
N PRO A 590 6.85 33.50 3.24
CA PRO A 590 7.01 32.86 4.55
C PRO A 590 6.07 31.69 4.88
N ASN A 591 6.67 30.76 5.62
CA ASN A 591 6.15 29.70 6.50
C ASN A 591 4.62 29.56 6.71
N PRO A 592 3.99 28.52 6.12
CA PRO A 592 2.96 27.74 6.80
C PRO A 592 3.63 26.53 7.47
N ALA A 593 3.56 26.46 8.80
CA ALA A 593 3.88 25.25 9.52
C ALA A 593 3.01 24.11 8.97
N THR A 594 3.61 23.05 8.41
CA THR A 594 2.80 21.97 7.83
C THR A 594 3.28 20.59 8.26
N PHE A 595 3.17 20.34 9.57
CA PHE A 595 2.75 19.03 10.10
C PHE A 595 1.22 18.93 10.21
N ALA A 596 0.48 19.87 9.62
CA ALA A 596 -0.96 19.76 9.43
C ALA A 596 -1.21 18.82 8.24
N GLY A 597 -2.06 17.82 8.44
CA GLY A 597 -2.12 16.63 7.59
C GLY A 597 -2.36 16.89 6.10
N GLU A 598 -1.61 16.15 5.29
CA GLU A 598 -1.98 15.67 3.96
C GLU A 598 -1.67 14.18 3.86
#